data_AF-A0A8T3CJT8-F1
#
_entry.id   AF-A0A8T3CJT8-F1
#
_cell.length_a   1.000
_cell.length_b   1.000
_cell.length_c   1.000
_cell.angle_alpha   90.00
_cell.angle_beta   90.00
_cell.angle_gamma   90.00
#
_symmetry.space_group_name_H-M   'P 1'
#
loop_
_entity.id
_entity.type
_entity.pdbx_description
1 polymer ?
#
loop_
_entity_poly.entity_id
_entity_poly.type
_entity_poly.pdbx_seq_one_letter_code
_entity_poly.pdbx_strand_id
1 'polypeptide(L)' 'MLVFGHCFTKGNYTIDAALKGLCTEEEEELERTMMAYWANFARTGSPNGAGLTEWPRYGAEEEYMGLGVKRQMANG' A
#
# COMPACT_ATOMS: atom_id res chain seq x y z
N MET A 1 -4.42 -11.14 -3.27
CA MET A 1 -4.56 -9.83 -2.60
C MET A 1 -4.44 -10.09 -1.10
N LEU A 2 -3.27 -9.86 -0.52
CA LEU A 2 -3.10 -9.97 0.93
C LEU A 2 -2.48 -8.66 1.38
N VAL A 3 -3.22 -7.95 2.24
CA VAL A 3 -2.76 -6.76 2.98
C VAL A 3 -1.57 -7.08 3.92
N PHE A 4 -1.23 -8.37 4.03
CA PHE A 4 -0.13 -8.94 4.80
C PHE A 4 0.79 -9.80 3.90
N GLY A 5 1.30 -9.22 2.81
CA GLY A 5 2.26 -9.87 1.91
C GLY A 5 3.65 -10.03 2.53
N HIS A 6 4.54 -10.77 1.86
CA HIS A 6 5.90 -11.04 2.33
C HIS A 6 6.77 -9.78 2.51
N CYS A 7 6.46 -8.70 1.80
CA CYS A 7 7.16 -7.41 1.90
C CYS A 7 6.88 -6.70 3.23
N PHE A 8 5.70 -6.93 3.83
CA PHE A 8 5.34 -6.42 5.16
C PHE A 8 6.28 -6.94 6.27
N THR A 9 6.93 -8.10 6.07
CA THR A 9 7.85 -8.71 7.05
C THR A 9 9.32 -8.38 6.81
N LYS A 10 9.65 -7.36 5.99
CA LYS A 10 11.05 -6.92 5.82
C LYS A 10 11.71 -6.66 7.18
N GLY A 11 12.58 -7.56 7.57
CA GLY A 11 13.36 -7.54 8.80
C GLY A 11 14.65 -8.32 8.55
N ASN A 12 15.69 -8.09 9.36
CA ASN A 12 17.04 -8.64 9.18
C ASN A 12 17.15 -10.18 9.38
N TYR A 13 16.18 -10.95 8.91
CA TYR A 13 16.20 -12.40 8.89
C TYR A 13 16.76 -12.90 7.55
N THR A 14 17.38 -14.07 7.57
CA THR A 14 18.02 -14.74 6.41
C THR A 14 17.09 -14.99 5.21
N ILE A 15 15.79 -14.67 5.32
CA ILE A 15 14.77 -14.84 4.29
C ILE A 15 14.82 -13.70 3.25
N ASP A 16 15.32 -12.51 3.59
CA ASP A 16 15.45 -11.38 2.65
C ASP A 16 16.37 -11.71 1.45
N ALA A 17 17.37 -12.56 1.66
CA ALA A 17 18.25 -13.02 0.59
C ALA A 17 17.56 -14.03 -0.34
N ALA A 18 16.62 -14.82 0.18
CA ALA A 18 15.85 -15.81 -0.58
C ALA A 18 14.65 -15.17 -1.31
N LEU A 19 14.18 -14.01 -0.85
CA LEU A 19 13.02 -13.27 -1.39
C LEU A 19 13.44 -12.05 -2.24
N LYS A 20 14.73 -11.90 -2.52
CA LYS A 20 15.27 -10.82 -3.35
C LYS A 20 14.53 -10.76 -4.68
N GLY A 21 13.79 -9.67 -4.91
CA GLY A 21 13.01 -9.45 -6.14
C GLY A 21 11.50 -9.70 -6.03
N LEU A 22 10.98 -10.09 -4.87
CA LEU A 22 9.52 -10.22 -4.63
C LEU A 22 8.83 -8.93 -4.19
N CYS A 23 9.61 -7.89 -3.88
CA CYS A 23 9.12 -6.56 -3.55
C CYS A 23 9.84 -5.58 -4.46
N THR A 24 9.14 -5.10 -5.49
CA THR A 24 9.64 -3.96 -6.28
C THR A 24 9.58 -2.69 -5.44
N GLU A 25 10.33 -1.66 -5.83
CA GLU A 25 10.27 -0.35 -5.17
C GLU A 25 8.84 0.22 -5.19
N GLU A 26 8.08 -0.01 -6.27
CA GLU A 26 6.68 0.40 -6.38
C GLU A 26 5.77 -0.34 -5.39
N GLU A 27 6.03 -1.63 -5.15
CA GLU A 27 5.30 -2.41 -4.15
C GLU A 27 5.61 -1.92 -2.73
N GLU A 28 6.88 -1.60 -2.44
CA GLU A 28 7.28 -1.03 -1.15
C GLU A 28 6.65 0.34 -0.89
N GLU A 29 6.56 1.19 -1.92
CA GLU A 29 5.89 2.49 -1.82
C GLU A 29 4.38 2.34 -1.61
N LEU A 30 3.73 1.42 -2.34
CA LEU A 30 2.32 1.10 -2.16
C LEU A 30 2.06 0.61 -0.73
N GLU A 31 2.88 -0.28 -0.20
CA GLU A 31 2.73 -0.80 1.16
C GLU A 31 2.86 0.29 2.22
N ARG A 32 3.87 1.17 2.10
CA ARG A 32 4.02 2.33 3.00
C ARG A 32 2.79 3.23 2.96
N THR A 33 2.26 3.48 1.78
CA THR A 33 1.05 4.28 1.57
C THR A 33 -0.16 3.61 2.23
N MET A 34 -0.36 2.30 2.02
CA MET A 34 -1.45 1.53 2.64
C MET A 34 -1.36 1.56 4.17
N MET A 35 -0.17 1.34 4.74
CA MET A 35 0.05 1.37 6.19
C MET A 35 -0.27 2.75 6.78
N ALA A 36 0.12 3.83 6.11
CA ALA A 36 -0.14 5.18 6.57
C ALA A 36 -1.66 5.49 6.63
N TYR A 37 -2.41 5.13 5.58
CA TYR A 37 -3.87 5.26 5.59
C TYR A 37 -4.50 4.46 6.74
N TRP A 38 -4.11 3.19 6.92
CA TRP A 38 -4.65 2.35 7.99
C TRP A 38 -4.33 2.87 9.39
N ALA A 39 -3.10 3.34 9.62
CA ALA A 39 -2.67 3.90 10.90
C ALA A 39 -3.44 5.18 11.23
N ASN A 40 -3.63 6.08 10.27
CA ASN A 40 -4.43 7.29 10.45
C ASN A 40 -5.89 6.97 10.76
N PHE A 41 -6.47 6.01 10.04
CA PHE A 41 -7.83 5.56 10.26
C PHE A 41 -8.00 4.98 11.66
N ALA A 42 -7.09 4.07 12.08
CA ALA A 42 -7.12 3.48 13.41
C ALA A 42 -6.98 4.53 14.53
N ARG A 43 -6.22 5.60 14.29
CA ARG A 43 -5.96 6.67 15.28
C ARG A 43 -7.09 7.70 15.36
N THR A 44 -7.71 8.06 14.24
CA THR A 44 -8.58 9.26 14.15
C THR A 44 -9.96 8.99 13.58
N GLY A 45 -10.21 7.80 13.03
CA GLY A 45 -11.40 7.49 12.25
C GLY A 45 -11.39 8.04 10.82
N SER A 46 -10.30 8.71 10.41
CA SER A 46 -10.08 9.21 9.05
C SER A 46 -8.76 8.66 8.50
N PRO A 47 -8.73 8.13 7.26
CA PRO A 47 -7.48 7.65 6.66
C PRO A 47 -6.53 8.79 6.26
N ASN A 48 -7.04 10.02 6.14
CA ASN A 48 -6.30 11.17 5.61
C ASN A 48 -5.17 11.65 6.55
N GLY A 49 -4.09 12.15 5.94
CA GLY A 49 -2.91 12.66 6.64
C GLY A 49 -1.93 13.37 5.70
N ALA A 50 -0.91 14.01 6.28
CA ALA A 50 0.09 14.74 5.49
C ALA A 50 0.85 13.81 4.52
N GLY A 51 1.04 14.25 3.28
CA GLY A 51 1.74 13.49 2.25
C GLY A 51 0.91 12.37 1.59
N LEU A 52 -0.35 12.20 1.97
CA LEU A 52 -1.27 11.27 1.34
C LEU A 52 -2.25 12.00 0.43
N THR A 53 -2.65 11.35 -0.66
CA THR A 53 -3.79 11.80 -1.48
C THR A 53 -5.06 11.81 -0.63
N GLU A 54 -5.93 12.77 -0.85
CA GLU A 54 -7.20 12.80 -0.13
C GLU A 54 -8.07 11.60 -0.52
N TRP A 55 -8.45 10.82 0.48
CA TRP A 55 -9.42 9.74 0.36
C TRP A 55 -10.80 10.30 0.73
N PRO A 56 -11.69 10.51 -0.26
CA PRO A 56 -13.01 11.05 -0.01
C PRO A 56 -13.85 10.08 0.83
N ARG A 57 -14.72 10.63 1.68
CA ARG A 57 -15.69 9.82 2.41
C ARG A 57 -16.64 9.20 1.40
N TYR A 58 -16.77 7.88 1.45
CA TYR A 58 -17.75 7.15 0.65
C TYR A 58 -19.17 7.69 0.89
N GLY A 59 -19.90 7.93 -0.20
CA GLY A 59 -21.21 8.60 -0.18
C GLY A 59 -22.05 8.26 -1.40
N ALA A 60 -23.04 9.11 -1.72
CA ALA A 60 -23.98 8.88 -2.82
C ALA A 60 -23.31 8.83 -4.20
N GLU A 61 -22.19 9.54 -4.36
CA GLU A 61 -21.37 9.52 -5.58
C GLU A 61 -20.49 8.25 -5.69
N GLU A 62 -20.54 7.38 -4.67
CA GLU A 62 -19.83 6.11 -4.61
C GLU A 62 -18.31 6.21 -4.86
N GLU A 63 -17.72 7.37 -4.58
CA GLU A 63 -16.29 7.60 -4.75
C GLU A 63 -15.47 6.72 -3.80
N TYR A 64 -14.45 6.06 -4.34
CA TYR A 64 -13.53 5.21 -3.60
C TYR A 64 -12.08 5.41 -4.04
N MET A 65 -11.15 5.18 -3.11
CA MET A 65 -9.73 5.17 -3.41
C MET A 65 -9.31 3.78 -3.91
N GLY A 66 -8.85 3.71 -5.15
CA GLY A 66 -8.18 2.53 -5.69
C GLY A 66 -6.71 2.49 -5.24
N LEU A 67 -6.32 1.45 -4.50
CA LEU A 67 -4.93 1.24 -4.07
C LEU A 67 -4.31 0.09 -4.89
N GLY A 68 -3.26 0.38 -5.63
CA GLY A 68 -2.55 -0.61 -6.43
C GLY A 68 -1.33 -0.03 -7.14
N VAL A 69 -0.41 -0.90 -7.55
CA VAL A 69 0.71 -0.52 -8.40
C VAL A 69 0.20 -0.21 -9.81
N LYS A 70 0.68 0.88 -10.41
CA LYS A 70 0.40 1.17 -11.82
C LYS A 70 1.20 0.20 -12.68
N ARG A 71 0.62 -0.96 -13.03
CA ARG A 71 1.23 -1.86 -14.00
C ARG A 71 1.31 -1.17 -15.36
N GLN A 72 2.51 -0.83 -15.81
CA GLN A 72 2.73 -0.59 -17.23
C GLN A 72 2.58 -1.93 -17.96
N MET A 73 1.70 -1.97 -18.96
CA MET A 73 1.50 -3.14 -19.81
C MET A 73 2.83 -3.45 -20.51
N ALA A 74 3.41 -4.62 -20.27
CA ALA A 74 4.51 -5.12 -21.09
C ALA A 74 3.93 -5.46 -22.47
N ASN A 75 4.32 -4.68 -23.48
CA ASN A 75 4.02 -5.02 -24.87
C ASN A 75 4.75 -6.33 -25.21
N GLY A 76 4.00 -7.33 -25.66
CA GLY A 76 4.54 -8.56 -26.25
C GLY A 76 4.97 -8.37 -27.70
#